data_AF-A0A7X8LZ50-F1
#
_entry.id   AF-A0A7X8LZ50-F1
#
_cell.length_a   1.000
_cell.length_b   1.000
_cell.length_c   1.000
_cell.angle_alpha   90.00
_cell.angle_beta   90.00
_cell.angle_gamma   90.00
#
_symmetry.space_group_name_H-M   'P 1'
#
loop_
_entity.id
_entity.type
_entity.pdbx_description
1 polymer ?
#
loop_
_entity_poly.entity_id
_entity_poly.type
_entity_poly.pdbx_seq_one_letter_code
_entity_poly.pdbx_strand_id
1 'polypeptide(L)' 'MRIAISTDGRYVSPHFGRCPSFTLVDIENGKMVKRVEVENPGHEPGYIPQFLHQKGVKRIVCGGMGARA' A
#
# COMPACT_ATOMS: atom_id res chain seq x y z
N MET A 1 2.40 10.73 -9.22
CA MET A 1 3.01 9.50 -8.64
C MET A 1 2.02 8.87 -7.69
N ARG A 2 1.81 7.55 -7.75
CA ARG A 2 0.97 6.83 -6.80
C ARG A 2 1.80 6.07 -5.75
N ILE A 3 1.48 6.27 -4.48
CA ILE A 3 2.09 5.60 -3.33
C ILE A 3 1.05 4.71 -2.65
N ALA A 4 1.44 3.53 -2.20
CA ALA A 4 0.65 2.72 -1.28
C ALA A 4 1.22 2.84 0.14
N ILE A 5 0.35 2.97 1.13
CA ILE A 5 0.69 2.93 2.55
C ILE A 5 0.02 1.69 3.13
N SER A 6 0.77 0.80 3.77
CA SER A 6 0.16 -0.30 4.54
C SER A 6 -0.55 0.29 5.75
N THR A 7 -1.88 0.22 5.79
CA THR A 7 -2.72 0.97 6.74
C THR A 7 -3.36 0.03 7.76
N ASP A 8 -3.30 0.43 9.03
CA ASP A 8 -4.04 -0.16 10.12
C ASP A 8 -4.82 0.96 10.82
N GLY A 9 -6.08 1.14 10.40
CA GLY A 9 -6.91 2.27 10.80
C GLY A 9 -6.30 3.62 10.41
N ARG A 10 -5.81 4.38 11.40
CA ARG A 10 -5.17 5.69 11.20
C ARG A 10 -3.64 5.64 11.17
N TYR A 11 -3.06 4.45 11.34
CA TYR A 11 -1.63 4.28 11.51
C TYR A 11 -1.02 3.50 10.33
N VAL A 12 0.31 3.62 10.18
CA VAL A 12 1.06 2.73 9.31
C VAL A 12 1.14 1.36 9.98
N SER A 13 0.72 0.32 9.28
CA SER A 13 0.79 -1.05 9.79
C SER A 13 2.26 -1.48 9.99
N PRO A 14 2.57 -2.17 11.09
CA PRO A 14 3.90 -2.74 11.32
C PRO A 14 4.23 -3.89 10.36
N HIS A 15 3.21 -4.51 9.74
CA HIS A 15 3.38 -5.69 8.89
C HIS A 15 2.70 -5.48 7.53
N PHE A 16 3.50 -5.19 6.51
CA PHE A 16 3.03 -4.92 5.14
C PHE A 16 2.03 -5.94 4.62
N GLY A 17 2.37 -7.25 4.68
CA GLY A 17 1.52 -8.30 4.10
C GLY A 17 0.24 -8.60 4.89
N ARG A 18 0.12 -8.12 6.14
CA ARG A 18 -0.99 -8.41 7.05
C ARG A 18 -1.79 -7.16 7.43
N CYS A 19 -1.53 -6.03 6.80
CA CYS A 19 -2.30 -4.83 7.08
C CYS A 19 -3.78 -5.03 6.67
N PRO A 20 -4.75 -4.46 7.41
CA PRO A 20 -6.16 -4.54 7.02
C PRO A 20 -6.43 -3.95 5.62
N SER A 21 -5.75 -2.85 5.29
CA SER A 21 -5.99 -2.11 4.06
C SER A 21 -4.72 -1.45 3.53
N PHE A 22 -4.78 -0.97 2.30
CA PHE A 22 -3.78 -0.09 1.71
C PHE A 22 -4.42 1.28 1.43
N THR A 23 -3.85 2.34 2.01
CA THR A 23 -4.18 3.71 1.57
C THR A 23 -3.35 4.04 0.34
N LEU A 24 -4.02 4.28 -0.79
CA LEU A 24 -3.39 4.75 -2.03
C LEU A 24 -3.50 6.26 -2.12
N VAL A 25 -2.36 6.90 -2.39
CA VAL A 25 -2.23 8.35 -2.46
C VAL A 25 -1.63 8.73 -3.81
N ASP A 26 -2.31 9.61 -4.54
CA ASP A 26 -1.75 10.24 -5.74
C ASP A 26 -1.16 11.60 -5.37
N ILE A 27 0.10 11.79 -5.74
CA ILE A 27 0.86 13.03 -5.56
C ILE A 27 1.22 13.61 -6.91
N GLU A 28 0.88 14.88 -7.13
CA GLU A 28 1.26 15.67 -8.30
C GLU A 28 1.85 17.00 -7.82
N ASN A 29 2.99 17.41 -8.39
CA ASN A 29 3.68 18.66 -8.03
C ASN A 29 3.87 18.86 -6.52
N GLY A 30 4.21 17.77 -5.81
CA GLY A 30 4.42 17.78 -4.36
C GLY A 30 3.15 17.84 -3.50
N LYS A 31 1.95 17.81 -4.10
CA LYS A 31 0.67 17.88 -3.40
C LYS A 31 -0.12 16.59 -3.56
N MET A 32 -0.80 16.17 -2.49
CA MET A 32 -1.77 15.09 -2.57
C MET A 32 -3.00 15.56 -3.35
N VAL A 33 -3.34 14.85 -4.42
CA VAL A 33 -4.52 15.16 -5.25
C VAL A 33 -5.63 14.12 -5.13
N LYS A 34 -5.30 12.89 -4.68
CA LYS A 34 -6.29 11.83 -4.44
C LYS A 34 -5.85 10.93 -3.30
N ARG A 35 -6.84 10.44 -2.54
CA ARG A 35 -6.69 9.41 -1.53
C ARG A 35 -7.83 8.40 -1.67
N VAL A 36 -7.49 7.11 -1.68
CA VAL A 36 -8.47 6.02 -1.65
C VAL A 36 -7.93 4.89 -0.79
N GLU A 37 -8.78 4.28 0.01
CA GLU A 37 -8.44 3.10 0.78
C GLU A 37 -8.99 1.86 0.08
N VAL A 38 -8.17 0.81 -0.02
CA VAL A 38 -8.56 -0.48 -0.60
C VAL A 38 -8.26 -1.58 0.38
N GLU A 39 -9.14 -2.57 0.48
CA GLU A 39 -8.91 -3.74 1.34
C GLU A 39 -7.68 -4.51 0.89
N ASN A 40 -6.98 -5.12 1.85
CA ASN A 40 -5.88 -6.02 1.55
C ASN A 40 -6.44 -7.24 0.79
N PRO A 41 -5.93 -7.56 -0.40
CA PRO A 41 -6.50 -8.59 -1.27
C PRO A 41 -6.22 -10.02 -0.75
N GLY A 42 -5.50 -10.17 0.36
CA GLY A 42 -5.15 -11.44 0.97
C GLY A 42 -3.66 -11.74 0.88
N HIS A 43 -3.17 -12.54 1.83
CA HIS A 43 -1.75 -12.83 1.99
C HIS A 43 -1.37 -14.13 1.28
N GLU A 44 -1.26 -14.04 -0.05
CA GLU A 44 -0.60 -15.06 -0.88
C GLU A 44 0.75 -14.53 -1.41
N PRO A 45 1.80 -15.37 -1.51
CA PRO A 45 3.10 -14.96 -2.03
C PRO A 45 2.99 -14.30 -3.40
N GLY A 46 3.55 -13.09 -3.56
CA GLY A 46 3.55 -12.34 -4.83
C GLY A 46 2.23 -11.65 -5.20
N TYR A 47 1.12 -11.95 -4.50
CA TYR A 47 -0.19 -11.41 -4.85
C TYR A 47 -0.33 -9.93 -4.51
N ILE A 48 0.09 -9.52 -3.31
CA ILE A 48 0.03 -8.11 -2.88
C ILE A 48 0.90 -7.20 -3.79
N PRO A 49 2.17 -7.55 -4.12
CA PRO A 49 2.96 -6.78 -5.09
C PRO A 49 2.28 -6.62 -6.44
N GLN A 50 1.72 -7.72 -6.97
CA GLN A 50 1.02 -7.70 -8.25
C GLN A 50 -0.24 -6.83 -8.19
N PHE A 51 -1.03 -6.93 -7.12
CA PHE A 51 -2.21 -6.11 -6.88
C PHE A 51 -1.88 -4.61 -6.82
N LEU A 52 -0.84 -4.22 -6.09
CA LEU A 52 -0.41 -2.82 -6.00
C LEU A 52 0.15 -2.33 -7.34
N HIS A 53 0.89 -3.18 -8.06
CA HIS A 53 1.41 -2.88 -9.39
C HIS A 53 0.27 -2.60 -10.39
N GLN A 54 -0.75 -3.45 -10.42
CA GLN A 54 -1.94 -3.28 -11.26
C GLN A 54 -2.71 -1.99 -10.92
N LYS A 55 -2.67 -1.53 -9.68
CA LYS A 55 -3.23 -0.23 -9.27
C LYS A 55 -2.33 0.96 -9.59
N GLY A 56 -1.21 0.75 -10.27
CA GLY A 56 -0.28 1.80 -10.70
C GLY A 56 0.64 2.34 -9.60
N VAL A 57 0.72 1.65 -8.45
CA VAL A 57 1.59 2.03 -7.33
C VAL A 57 3.05 1.98 -7.78
N LYS A 58 3.82 3.03 -7.44
CA LYS A 58 5.25 3.15 -7.78
C LYS A 58 6.17 3.11 -6.55
N ARG A 59 5.59 3.34 -5.37
CA ARG A 59 6.30 3.43 -4.09
C ARG A 59 5.41 2.90 -2.98
N ILE A 60 6.03 2.31 -1.96
CA ILE A 60 5.35 1.74 -0.80
C ILE A 60 5.93 2.38 0.45
N VAL A 61 5.06 2.71 1.41
CA VAL A 61 5.42 3.11 2.77
C VAL A 61 4.84 2.07 3.73
N CYS A 62 5.69 1.43 4.51
CA CYS A 62 5.29 0.39 5.46
C CYS A 62 6.19 0.41 6.70
N GLY A 63 5.68 -0.06 7.84
CA GLY A 63 6.48 -0.20 9.06
C GLY A 63 7.52 -1.31 8.95
N GLY A 64 7.14 -2.45 8.37
CA GLY A 64 8.02 -3.59 8.14
C GLY A 64 7.55 -4.46 6.98
N MET A 65 8.50 -4.94 6.19
CA MET A 65 8.26 -5.79 5.02
C MET A 65 9.12 -7.05 5.12
N GLY A 66 8.50 -8.22 4.96
CA GLY A 66 9.21 -9.49 4.97
C GLY A 66 9.97 -9.73 3.66
N ALA A 67 10.98 -10.60 3.66
CA ALA A 67 11.82 -10.86 2.48
C ALA A 67 11.07 -11.47 1.27
N ARG A 68 9.84 -11.95 1.45
CA ARG A 68 9.00 -12.57 0.40
C ARG A 68 7.87 -11.65 -0.08
N ALA A 69 7.85 -10.41 0.40
CA ALA A 69 6.85 -9.41 0.06
C ALA A 69 7.31 -8.55 -1.13
#